data_AF-A0A7J7DKI6-F1
#
_entry.id   AF-A0A7J7DKI6-F1
#
_cell.length_a   1.000
_cell.length_b   1.000
_cell.length_c   1.000
_cell.angle_alpha   90.00
_cell.angle_beta   90.00
_cell.angle_gamma   90.00
#
_symmetry.space_group_name_H-M   'P 1'
#
loop_
_entity.id
_entity.type
_entity.pdbx_description
1 polymer ?
#
loop_
_entity_poly.entity_id
_entity_poly.type
_entity_poly.pdbx_seq_one_letter_code
_entity_poly.pdbx_strand_id
1 'polypeptide(L)'
;MLTFDGVDVMGERLAEEVISVMKRHPTVQKISFVGHSLGGLVARYAIAKLYGQNLSREISQGNGASRTDGSSETCHEEKFRGKIAGLEPMNFITFATPHLGSRGHRQVPLFCGFHSLEKVAAQTSWLFGRSGKHLFLTDHDNGRLPLLLRMVSDQEDLKFISALQSFRRRVAYANTRFDYLVGWSSASIRRRSELPESKHLSRDDRYPHIVHVETSEAATSEKEVSYETEGNGCKNLDMEEGMIRGLTKMSWERVGVNFSGIKQRIFAHGTIQVRSYLINSDGADVIQHMIDYFLL
;
A
#
# COMPACT_ATOMS: atom_id res chain seq x y z
N MET A 1 10.95 13.09 14.62
CA MET A 1 11.19 11.79 13.95
C MET A 1 10.37 11.81 12.66
N LEU A 2 11.00 11.78 11.49
CA LEU A 2 10.37 12.04 10.17
C LEU A 2 9.21 11.08 9.85
N THR A 3 9.15 9.91 10.48
CA THR A 3 8.12 8.87 10.24
C THR A 3 6.76 9.19 10.85
N PHE A 4 6.64 10.23 11.68
CA PHE A 4 5.38 10.66 12.30
C PHE A 4 4.71 11.83 11.57
N ASP A 5 5.31 12.29 10.47
CA ASP A 5 4.86 13.45 9.69
C ASP A 5 3.59 13.17 8.86
N GLY A 6 3.17 11.91 8.74
CA GLY A 6 2.00 11.50 7.98
C GLY A 6 2.33 10.86 6.64
N VAL A 7 1.44 10.00 6.14
CA VAL A 7 1.58 9.27 4.87
C VAL A 7 1.61 10.24 3.69
N ASP A 8 0.81 11.29 3.75
CA ASP A 8 0.74 12.35 2.76
C ASP A 8 2.05 13.14 2.66
N VAL A 9 2.55 13.67 3.78
CA VAL A 9 3.80 14.45 3.81
C VAL A 9 5.00 13.59 3.41
N MET A 10 5.08 12.37 3.91
CA MET A 10 6.15 11.44 3.52
C MET A 10 6.04 11.03 2.05
N GLY A 11 4.83 10.87 1.53
CA GLY A 11 4.57 10.52 0.13
C GLY A 11 4.95 11.66 -0.82
N GLU A 12 4.68 12.90 -0.44
CA GLU A 12 5.14 14.09 -1.19
C GLU A 12 6.67 14.12 -1.29
N ARG A 13 7.37 13.96 -0.16
CA ARG A 13 8.84 13.93 -0.14
C ARG A 13 9.42 12.80 -0.99
N LEU A 14 8.80 11.62 -0.95
CA LEU A 14 9.20 10.50 -1.80
C LEU A 14 8.99 10.83 -3.29
N ALA A 15 7.88 11.48 -3.65
CA ALA A 15 7.63 11.92 -5.02
C ALA A 15 8.69 12.94 -5.50
N GLU A 16 9.01 13.93 -4.67
CA GLU A 16 10.08 14.90 -4.95
C GLU A 16 11.45 14.23 -5.14
N GLU A 17 11.78 13.23 -4.31
CA GLU A 17 13.01 12.47 -4.43
C GLU A 17 13.08 11.68 -5.74
N VAL A 18 11.99 11.01 -6.12
CA VAL A 18 11.88 10.30 -7.41
C VAL A 18 12.12 11.26 -8.57
N ILE A 19 11.48 12.43 -8.56
CA ILE A 19 11.67 13.47 -9.59
C ILE A 19 13.14 13.91 -9.65
N SER A 20 13.79 14.12 -8.49
CA SER A 20 15.19 14.49 -8.42
C SER A 20 16.13 13.42 -8.99
N VAL A 21 15.87 12.15 -8.70
CA VAL A 21 16.62 11.01 -9.27
C VAL A 21 16.44 10.96 -10.78
N MET A 22 15.21 11.12 -11.28
CA MET A 22 14.92 11.12 -12.71
C MET A 22 15.64 12.24 -13.46
N LYS A 23 15.66 13.45 -12.90
CA LYS A 23 16.41 14.59 -13.47
C LYS A 23 17.92 14.29 -13.58
N ARG A 24 18.48 13.52 -12.63
CA ARG A 24 19.89 13.09 -12.64
C ARG A 24 20.16 11.91 -13.58
N HIS A 25 19.15 11.10 -13.89
CA HIS A 25 19.29 9.89 -14.68
C HIS A 25 18.26 9.84 -15.82
N PRO A 26 18.40 10.69 -16.85
CA PRO A 26 17.40 10.84 -17.93
C PRO A 26 17.24 9.59 -18.81
N THR A 27 18.15 8.62 -18.71
CA THR A 27 18.08 7.35 -19.45
C THR A 27 17.20 6.31 -18.77
N VAL A 28 16.75 6.54 -17.54
CA VAL A 28 15.84 5.63 -16.82
C VAL A 28 14.49 5.63 -17.53
N GLN A 29 13.96 4.44 -17.82
CA GLN A 29 12.69 4.27 -18.54
C GLN A 29 11.60 3.61 -17.70
N LYS A 30 11.98 2.93 -16.61
CA LYS A 30 11.11 2.08 -15.81
C LYS A 30 11.23 2.41 -14.34
N ILE A 31 10.15 2.19 -13.60
CA ILE A 31 10.11 2.40 -12.15
C ILE A 31 9.37 1.26 -11.47
N SER A 32 9.84 0.90 -10.28
CA SER A 32 9.19 -0.04 -9.37
C SER A 32 9.21 0.53 -7.97
N PHE A 33 8.16 0.25 -7.20
CA PHE A 33 8.07 0.61 -5.80
C PHE A 33 8.03 -0.66 -4.96
N VAL A 34 8.91 -0.73 -3.96
CA VAL A 34 8.94 -1.78 -2.95
C VAL A 34 8.79 -1.11 -1.59
N GLY A 35 7.70 -1.39 -0.89
CA GLY A 35 7.38 -0.74 0.38
C GLY A 35 7.21 -1.74 1.53
N HIS A 36 7.78 -1.46 2.69
CA HIS A 36 7.55 -2.23 3.90
C HIS A 36 6.72 -1.43 4.90
N SER A 37 5.73 -2.08 5.53
CA SER A 37 4.92 -1.47 6.58
C SER A 37 4.30 -0.14 6.11
N LEU A 38 4.45 0.94 6.90
CA LEU A 38 4.03 2.30 6.53
C LEU A 38 4.57 2.75 5.17
N GLY A 39 5.77 2.30 4.78
CA GLY A 39 6.41 2.63 3.50
C GLY A 39 5.58 2.23 2.28
N GLY A 40 4.78 1.17 2.36
CA GLY A 40 3.84 0.82 1.27
C GLY A 40 2.69 1.81 1.12
N LEU A 41 2.20 2.41 2.22
CA LEU A 41 1.21 3.48 2.17
C LEU A 41 1.82 4.79 1.64
N VAL A 42 3.04 5.11 2.08
CA VAL A 42 3.81 6.24 1.56
C VAL A 42 4.02 6.11 0.04
N ALA A 43 4.40 4.92 -0.42
CA ALA A 43 4.53 4.62 -1.84
C ALA A 43 3.21 4.78 -2.60
N ARG A 44 2.08 4.29 -2.06
CA ARG A 44 0.74 4.49 -2.66
C ARG A 44 0.41 5.98 -2.83
N TYR A 45 0.80 6.82 -1.88
CA TYR A 45 0.58 8.26 -2.00
C TYR A 45 1.50 8.88 -3.07
N ALA A 46 2.79 8.54 -3.03
CA ALA A 46 3.78 9.05 -3.98
C ALA A 46 3.44 8.68 -5.44
N ILE A 47 2.99 7.45 -5.72
CA ILE A 47 2.62 7.07 -7.10
C ILE A 47 1.45 7.90 -7.62
N ALA A 48 0.49 8.25 -6.77
CA ALA A 48 -0.66 9.07 -7.17
C ALA A 48 -0.24 10.51 -7.46
N LYS A 49 0.71 11.04 -6.68
CA LYS A 49 1.36 12.33 -6.96
C LYS A 49 2.05 12.30 -8.32
N LEU A 50 2.85 11.27 -8.59
CA LEU A 50 3.68 11.17 -9.80
C LEU A 50 2.88 10.77 -11.06
N TYR A 51 1.66 10.27 -10.91
CA TYR A 51 0.87 9.73 -12.00
C TYR A 51 0.45 10.80 -13.00
N GLY A 52 0.71 10.56 -14.28
CA GLY A 52 0.34 11.49 -15.37
C GLY A 52 1.06 12.84 -15.32
N GLN A 53 2.04 13.03 -14.42
CA GLN A 53 2.78 14.28 -14.36
C GLN A 53 3.62 14.48 -15.62
N ASN A 54 3.45 15.65 -16.23
CA ASN A 54 4.28 16.10 -17.33
C ASN A 54 5.53 16.81 -16.79
N LEU A 55 6.58 16.04 -16.51
CA LEU A 55 7.84 16.59 -15.99
C LEU A 55 8.55 17.53 -16.99
N SER A 56 8.18 17.50 -18.27
CA SER A 56 8.74 18.42 -19.28
C SER A 56 8.22 19.85 -19.13
N ARG A 57 7.06 20.08 -18.50
CA ARG A 57 6.53 21.43 -18.24
C ARG A 57 7.32 22.18 -17.16
N GLU A 58 7.80 21.51 -16.12
CA GLU A 58 8.57 22.15 -15.05
C GLU A 58 9.97 22.59 -15.50
N ILE A 59 10.60 21.84 -16.41
CA ILE A 59 11.92 22.19 -16.95
C ILE A 59 11.83 23.44 -17.84
N SER A 60 10.71 23.62 -18.55
CA SER A 60 10.51 24.76 -19.47
C SER A 60 9.99 26.03 -18.78
N GLN A 61 9.31 25.92 -17.63
CA GLN A 61 8.79 27.08 -16.90
C GLN A 61 9.85 27.89 -16.13
N GLY A 62 11.11 27.42 -16.09
CA GLY A 62 12.24 28.22 -15.60
C GLY A 62 12.72 29.32 -16.56
N ASN A 63 12.30 29.29 -17.82
CA ASN A 63 12.65 30.29 -18.83
C ASN A 63 11.37 30.89 -19.41
N GLY A 64 11.09 32.14 -19.05
CA GLY A 64 9.92 32.88 -19.52
C GLY A 64 9.86 32.93 -21.05
N ALA A 65 9.01 32.11 -21.64
CA ALA A 65 8.59 32.23 -23.03
C ALA A 65 7.11 31.88 -23.14
N SER A 66 6.29 32.92 -23.20
CA SER A 66 4.91 32.83 -23.65
C SER A 66 4.87 32.36 -25.10
N ARG A 67 4.03 31.37 -25.44
CA ARG A 67 3.10 31.40 -26.58
C ARG A 67 2.23 30.14 -26.65
N THR A 68 0.97 30.41 -26.97
CA THR A 68 -0.19 29.56 -27.27
C THR A 68 0.04 28.56 -28.39
N ASP A 69 -0.50 27.34 -28.24
CA ASP A 69 -1.16 26.59 -29.32
C ASP A 69 -2.13 25.54 -28.73
N GLY A 70 -3.43 25.75 -28.93
CA GLY A 70 -4.53 24.96 -28.36
C GLY A 70 -4.81 23.61 -29.03
N SER A 71 -3.88 23.10 -29.85
CA SER A 71 -3.98 21.77 -30.49
C SER A 71 -3.01 20.74 -29.89
N SER A 72 -2.09 21.18 -29.03
CA SER A 72 -1.00 20.37 -28.48
C SER A 72 -1.36 19.71 -27.13
N GLU A 73 -2.35 20.26 -26.40
CA GLU A 73 -2.70 19.79 -25.05
C GLU A 73 -3.22 18.34 -25.04
N THR A 74 -4.08 17.97 -26.00
CA THR A 74 -4.64 16.62 -26.11
C THR A 74 -3.59 15.57 -26.46
N CYS A 75 -2.64 15.89 -27.33
CA CYS A 75 -1.57 14.96 -27.74
C CYS A 75 -0.55 14.71 -26.61
N HIS A 76 -0.35 15.70 -25.73
CA HIS A 76 0.60 15.59 -24.62
C HIS A 76 0.02 14.83 -23.42
N GLU A 77 -1.29 14.92 -23.15
CA GLU A 77 -1.94 14.11 -22.11
C GLU A 77 -1.87 12.61 -22.41
N GLU A 78 -1.99 12.20 -23.68
CA GLU A 78 -1.88 10.79 -24.06
C GLU A 78 -0.48 10.21 -23.82
N LYS A 79 0.58 11.00 -24.02
CA LYS A 79 1.99 10.54 -23.87
C LYS A 79 2.33 10.09 -22.45
N PHE A 80 1.74 10.72 -21.44
CA PHE A 80 2.00 10.45 -20.02
C PHE A 80 0.89 9.64 -19.35
N ARG A 81 -0.18 9.32 -20.07
CA ARG A 81 -1.27 8.49 -19.58
C ARG A 81 -0.73 7.12 -19.17
N GLY A 82 -1.05 6.69 -17.95
CA GLY A 82 -0.57 5.40 -17.44
C GLY A 82 0.91 5.38 -17.03
N LYS A 83 1.60 6.52 -16.98
CA LYS A 83 3.02 6.62 -16.57
C LYS A 83 3.15 7.19 -15.16
N ILE A 84 4.22 6.80 -14.47
CA ILE A 84 4.60 7.33 -13.15
C ILE A 84 5.82 8.22 -13.34
N ALA A 85 5.63 9.53 -13.22
CA ALA A 85 6.61 10.55 -13.56
C ALA A 85 7.16 10.45 -15.00
N GLY A 86 6.37 9.88 -15.93
CA GLY A 86 6.80 9.58 -17.29
C GLY A 86 7.54 8.26 -17.49
N LEU A 87 7.85 7.54 -16.40
CA LEU A 87 8.42 6.19 -16.46
C LEU A 87 7.34 5.13 -16.59
N GLU A 88 7.72 4.01 -17.19
CA GLU A 88 6.91 2.81 -17.24
C GLU A 88 6.85 2.11 -15.87
N PRO A 89 5.66 1.98 -15.27
CA PRO A 89 5.52 1.34 -13.96
C PRO A 89 5.50 -0.19 -14.07
N MET A 90 6.50 -0.84 -13.47
CA MET A 90 6.71 -2.29 -13.58
C MET A 90 6.12 -3.04 -12.39
N ASN A 91 6.64 -2.81 -11.18
CA ASN A 91 6.22 -3.52 -9.97
C ASN A 91 5.77 -2.56 -8.88
N PHE A 92 4.64 -2.87 -8.24
CA PHE A 92 4.23 -2.30 -6.95
C PHE A 92 4.15 -3.43 -5.92
N ILE A 93 5.15 -3.53 -5.07
CA ILE A 93 5.33 -4.64 -4.13
C ILE A 93 5.29 -4.11 -2.71
N THR A 94 4.48 -4.73 -1.86
CA THR A 94 4.40 -4.38 -0.44
C THR A 94 4.68 -5.57 0.46
N PHE A 95 5.30 -5.28 1.61
CA PHE A 95 5.60 -6.25 2.66
C PHE A 95 5.00 -5.77 3.97
N ALA A 96 4.09 -6.58 4.54
CA ALA A 96 3.44 -6.28 5.81
C ALA A 96 2.88 -4.85 5.90
N THR A 97 2.33 -4.32 4.81
CA THR A 97 1.78 -2.95 4.75
C THR A 97 0.33 -2.94 5.23
N PRO A 98 -0.07 -2.05 6.15
CA PRO A 98 -1.45 -1.97 6.64
C PRO A 98 -2.36 -1.27 5.61
N HIS A 99 -2.67 -1.93 4.49
CA HIS A 99 -3.42 -1.33 3.39
C HIS A 99 -4.83 -0.87 3.78
N LEU A 100 -5.43 -1.52 4.79
CA LEU A 100 -6.75 -1.22 5.35
C LEU A 100 -6.64 -0.46 6.69
N GLY A 101 -5.44 0.01 7.05
CA GLY A 101 -5.16 0.58 8.37
C GLY A 101 -4.96 -0.50 9.45
N SER A 102 -5.04 -0.06 10.70
CA SER A 102 -4.77 -0.86 11.90
C SER A 102 -5.96 -0.89 12.88
N ARG A 103 -7.11 -0.33 12.50
CA ARG A 103 -8.30 -0.21 13.37
C ARG A 103 -9.29 -1.34 13.14
N GLY A 104 -9.86 -1.91 14.22
CA GLY A 104 -11.00 -2.83 14.15
C GLY A 104 -10.67 -4.28 13.82
N HIS A 105 -9.39 -4.64 13.75
CA HIS A 105 -8.97 -5.94 13.24
C HIS A 105 -8.88 -7.05 14.30
N ARG A 106 -9.19 -6.83 15.59
CA ARG A 106 -8.87 -7.74 16.73
C ARG A 106 -7.38 -8.17 16.75
N GLN A 107 -6.50 -7.38 16.13
CA GLN A 107 -5.19 -7.83 15.66
C GLN A 107 -4.03 -7.06 16.31
N VAL A 108 -4.23 -6.56 17.54
CA VAL A 108 -3.14 -6.35 18.50
C VAL A 108 -3.15 -7.50 19.51
N PRO A 109 -2.43 -8.62 19.26
CA PRO A 109 -2.35 -9.74 20.18
C PRO A 109 -1.48 -9.45 21.41
N LEU A 110 -1.08 -8.19 21.62
CA LEU A 110 -0.48 -7.81 22.89
C LEU A 110 -1.48 -7.98 24.06
N PHE A 111 -2.81 -8.05 23.80
CA PHE A 111 -3.83 -8.07 24.85
C PHE A 111 -5.10 -8.92 24.57
N CYS A 112 -4.97 -10.11 23.98
CA CYS A 112 -6.06 -11.11 23.94
C CYS A 112 -7.39 -10.71 23.27
N GLY A 113 -7.39 -9.87 22.22
CA GLY A 113 -8.57 -9.69 21.36
C GLY A 113 -9.75 -8.92 21.96
N PHE A 114 -9.55 -8.17 23.05
CA PHE A 114 -10.60 -7.31 23.63
C PHE A 114 -10.77 -6.02 22.82
N HIS A 115 -11.98 -5.82 22.26
CA HIS A 115 -12.38 -4.64 21.47
C HIS A 115 -12.18 -3.29 22.21
N SER A 116 -12.20 -3.30 23.54
CA SER A 116 -12.01 -2.11 24.37
C SER A 116 -10.61 -1.49 24.24
N LEU A 117 -9.57 -2.26 23.94
CA LEU A 117 -8.19 -1.75 23.83
C LEU A 117 -7.87 -1.18 22.44
N GLU A 118 -8.51 -1.65 21.37
CA GLU A 118 -8.40 -0.98 20.06
C GLU A 118 -8.97 0.44 20.11
N LYS A 119 -10.01 0.65 20.92
CA LYS A 119 -10.51 2.00 21.21
C LYS A 119 -9.46 2.83 21.93
N VAL A 120 -8.70 2.26 22.88
CA VAL A 120 -7.60 2.95 23.57
C VAL A 120 -6.43 3.25 22.63
N ALA A 121 -6.05 2.31 21.74
CA ALA A 121 -5.02 2.52 20.73
C ALA A 121 -5.42 3.62 19.72
N ALA A 122 -6.67 3.62 19.27
CA ALA A 122 -7.20 4.69 18.42
C ALA A 122 -7.24 6.04 19.17
N GLN A 123 -7.62 6.04 20.46
CA GLN A 123 -7.62 7.22 21.33
C GLN A 123 -6.21 7.74 21.66
N THR A 124 -5.19 6.89 21.54
CA THR A 124 -3.77 7.23 21.76
C THR A 124 -2.97 7.35 20.46
N SER A 125 -3.62 7.24 19.30
CA SER A 125 -2.99 7.33 17.97
C SER A 125 -2.22 8.64 17.76
N TRP A 126 -2.64 9.72 18.42
CA TRP A 126 -1.94 11.01 18.42
C TRP A 126 -0.51 10.94 18.96
N LEU A 127 -0.20 9.97 19.84
CA LEU A 127 1.16 9.73 20.36
C LEU A 127 2.13 9.32 19.26
N PHE A 128 1.61 8.79 18.14
CA PHE A 128 2.37 8.44 16.94
C PHE A 128 2.23 9.49 15.82
N GLY A 129 1.85 10.73 16.19
CA GLY A 129 1.73 11.86 15.29
C GLY A 129 0.66 11.70 14.21
N ARG A 130 0.87 12.34 13.06
CA ARG A 130 -0.08 12.33 11.92
C ARG A 130 -0.16 10.94 11.29
N SER A 131 0.95 10.19 11.25
CA SER A 131 0.99 8.81 10.76
C SER A 131 0.09 7.87 11.57
N GLY A 132 0.09 7.99 12.90
CA GLY A 132 -0.83 7.24 13.76
C GLY A 132 -2.28 7.55 13.44
N LYS A 133 -2.62 8.83 13.26
CA LYS A 133 -3.99 9.24 12.91
C LYS A 133 -4.48 8.61 11.61
N HIS A 134 -3.63 8.56 10.57
CA HIS A 134 -3.93 7.91 9.29
C HIS A 134 -4.13 6.39 9.44
N LEU A 135 -3.23 5.71 10.16
CA LEU A 135 -3.31 4.25 10.35
C LEU A 135 -4.58 3.82 11.10
N PHE A 136 -5.04 4.65 12.06
CA PHE A 136 -6.24 4.40 12.84
C PHE A 136 -7.51 5.06 12.26
N LEU A 137 -7.44 5.65 11.07
CA LEU A 137 -8.58 6.29 10.40
C LEU A 137 -9.27 7.35 11.28
N THR A 138 -8.47 8.15 11.99
CA THR A 138 -8.97 9.22 12.88
C THR A 138 -8.73 10.63 12.34
N ASP A 139 -8.10 10.72 11.17
CA ASP A 139 -7.75 11.96 10.45
C ASP A 139 -8.95 12.52 9.66
N HIS A 140 -10.07 12.70 10.35
CA HIS A 140 -11.25 13.38 9.79
C HIS A 140 -11.03 14.90 9.76
N ASP A 141 -10.11 15.35 8.92
CA ASP A 141 -9.77 16.76 8.80
C ASP A 141 -10.82 17.48 7.91
N ASN A 142 -11.44 18.54 8.44
CA ASN A 142 -12.31 19.47 7.68
C ASN A 142 -13.45 18.79 6.89
N GLY A 143 -14.06 17.75 7.45
CA GLY A 143 -15.17 17.02 6.82
C GLY A 143 -14.76 16.06 5.69
N ARG A 144 -13.46 15.91 5.42
CA ARG A 144 -12.96 14.92 4.45
C ARG A 144 -12.92 13.52 5.06
N LEU A 145 -13.05 12.52 4.20
CA LEU A 145 -12.83 11.12 4.57
C LEU A 145 -11.36 10.90 4.99
N PRO A 146 -11.08 9.92 5.87
CA PRO A 146 -9.72 9.52 6.21
C PRO A 146 -8.86 9.26 4.97
N LEU A 147 -7.57 9.58 5.05
CA LEU A 147 -6.64 9.52 3.93
C LEU A 147 -6.61 8.13 3.28
N LEU A 148 -6.58 7.05 4.06
CA LEU A 148 -6.52 5.70 3.50
C LEU A 148 -7.76 5.35 2.67
N LEU A 149 -8.94 5.86 3.04
CA LEU A 149 -10.16 5.75 2.26
C LEU A 149 -10.10 6.58 0.98
N ARG A 150 -9.56 7.79 1.06
CA ARG A 150 -9.35 8.62 -0.13
C ARG A 150 -8.43 7.93 -1.13
N MET A 151 -7.41 7.21 -0.62
CA MET A 151 -6.44 6.45 -1.43
C MET A 151 -7.00 5.20 -2.12
N VAL A 152 -8.30 4.89 -1.99
CA VAL A 152 -8.96 3.79 -2.70
C VAL A 152 -9.91 4.25 -3.81
N SER A 153 -9.80 5.52 -4.20
CA SER A 153 -10.59 6.13 -5.28
C SER A 153 -9.76 7.19 -6.00
N ASP A 154 -10.10 7.45 -7.25
CA ASP A 154 -9.53 8.58 -7.99
C ASP A 154 -10.28 9.85 -7.62
N GLN A 155 -9.53 10.85 -7.14
CA GLN A 155 -10.03 12.18 -6.82
C GLN A 155 -9.73 13.15 -7.98
N GLU A 156 -10.21 14.38 -7.92
CA GLU A 156 -9.90 15.39 -8.95
C GLU A 156 -8.40 15.68 -9.01
N ASP A 157 -7.76 15.82 -7.85
CA ASP A 157 -6.36 16.15 -7.68
C ASP A 157 -5.42 14.95 -7.80
N LEU A 158 -5.80 13.80 -7.22
CA LEU A 158 -4.94 12.61 -7.13
C LEU A 158 -5.66 11.35 -7.61
N LYS A 159 -5.09 10.69 -8.62
CA LYS A 159 -5.64 9.47 -9.24
C LYS A 159 -5.02 8.21 -8.63
N PHE A 160 -5.36 7.89 -7.38
CA PHE A 160 -4.74 6.78 -6.64
C PHE A 160 -4.95 5.39 -7.26
N ILE A 161 -6.16 5.09 -7.73
CA ILE A 161 -6.47 3.79 -8.33
C ILE A 161 -5.90 3.72 -9.74
N SER A 162 -6.02 4.77 -10.55
CA SER A 162 -5.40 4.80 -11.88
C SER A 162 -3.88 4.63 -11.79
N ALA A 163 -3.23 5.31 -10.83
CA ALA A 163 -1.80 5.17 -10.59
C ALA A 163 -1.42 3.73 -10.24
N LEU A 164 -2.13 3.10 -9.30
CA LEU A 164 -1.83 1.74 -8.87
C LEU A 164 -2.14 0.70 -9.96
N GLN A 165 -3.21 0.91 -10.72
CA GLN A 165 -3.60 0.07 -11.85
C GLN A 165 -2.59 0.13 -13.00
N SER A 166 -1.84 1.23 -13.15
CA SER A 166 -0.84 1.36 -14.21
C SER A 166 0.32 0.37 -14.09
N PHE A 167 0.65 -0.10 -12.89
CA PHE A 167 1.72 -1.07 -12.68
C PHE A 167 1.41 -2.41 -13.34
N ARG A 168 2.39 -2.98 -14.04
CA ARG A 168 2.23 -4.31 -14.67
C ARG A 168 2.00 -5.42 -13.64
N ARG A 169 2.69 -5.35 -12.49
CA ARG A 169 2.61 -6.33 -11.41
C ARG A 169 2.35 -5.65 -10.07
N ARG A 170 1.37 -6.16 -9.32
CA ARG A 170 1.03 -5.72 -7.96
C ARG A 170 1.07 -6.91 -7.02
N VAL A 171 1.88 -6.83 -5.97
CA VAL A 171 2.07 -7.94 -5.02
C VAL A 171 1.96 -7.45 -3.58
N ALA A 172 1.23 -8.19 -2.76
CA ALA A 172 1.09 -7.96 -1.34
C ALA A 172 1.60 -9.18 -0.57
N TYR A 173 2.80 -9.06 0.02
CA TYR A 173 3.37 -10.04 0.93
C TYR A 173 2.86 -9.79 2.35
N ALA A 174 2.20 -10.79 2.92
CA ALA A 174 1.54 -10.68 4.21
C ALA A 174 1.94 -11.82 5.14
N ASN A 175 2.38 -11.47 6.34
CA ASN A 175 2.61 -12.43 7.40
C ASN A 175 1.28 -13.07 7.81
N THR A 176 1.20 -14.39 7.73
CA THR A 176 0.01 -15.17 8.13
C THR A 176 -0.08 -15.36 9.64
N ARG A 177 1.06 -15.25 10.35
CA ARG A 177 1.18 -15.40 11.80
C ARG A 177 2.22 -14.45 12.38
N PHE A 178 2.06 -14.14 13.67
CA PHE A 178 3.04 -13.45 14.52
C PHE A 178 3.41 -12.01 14.12
N ASP A 179 2.76 -11.43 13.12
CA ASP A 179 2.80 -10.00 12.91
C ASP A 179 1.76 -9.32 13.81
N TYR A 180 2.26 -8.66 14.85
CA TYR A 180 1.44 -7.98 15.84
C TYR A 180 1.20 -6.50 15.51
N LEU A 181 1.86 -5.99 14.46
CA LEU A 181 1.73 -4.60 14.03
C LEU A 181 0.76 -4.48 12.87
N VAL A 182 0.83 -5.44 11.94
CA VAL A 182 0.00 -5.44 10.74
C VAL A 182 -0.68 -6.80 10.56
N GLY A 183 -2.00 -6.71 10.59
CA GLY A 183 -2.90 -7.81 10.35
C GLY A 183 -2.76 -8.52 9.01
N TRP A 184 -2.92 -9.84 8.98
CA TRP A 184 -2.93 -10.60 7.72
C TRP A 184 -4.01 -10.10 6.74
N SER A 185 -5.23 -9.81 7.21
CA SER A 185 -6.31 -9.25 6.38
C SER A 185 -5.95 -7.88 5.79
N SER A 186 -5.35 -7.00 6.61
CA SER A 186 -4.92 -5.67 6.17
C SER A 186 -3.76 -5.74 5.18
N ALA A 187 -2.74 -6.56 5.47
CA ALA A 187 -1.58 -6.74 4.60
C ALA A 187 -1.89 -7.44 3.28
N SER A 188 -2.84 -8.37 3.26
CA SER A 188 -3.23 -9.11 2.05
C SER A 188 -4.41 -8.50 1.29
N ILE A 189 -5.01 -7.42 1.80
CA ILE A 189 -6.20 -6.77 1.22
C ILE A 189 -7.33 -7.80 1.07
N ARG A 190 -7.73 -8.41 2.19
CA ARG A 190 -8.77 -9.45 2.27
C ARG A 190 -9.73 -9.18 3.41
N ARG A 191 -10.97 -9.66 3.24
CA ARG A 191 -11.88 -9.83 4.38
C ARG A 191 -11.35 -10.95 5.27
N ARG A 192 -11.66 -10.89 6.56
CA ARG A 192 -11.29 -11.97 7.50
C ARG A 192 -11.86 -13.34 7.10
N SER A 193 -13.05 -13.36 6.50
CA SER A 193 -13.69 -14.58 6.00
C SER A 193 -13.03 -15.15 4.73
N GLU A 194 -12.19 -14.38 4.05
CA GLU A 194 -11.48 -14.77 2.82
C GLU A 194 -10.02 -15.21 3.09
N LEU A 195 -9.60 -15.18 4.36
CA LEU A 195 -8.28 -15.64 4.74
C LEU A 195 -8.22 -17.17 4.60
N PRO A 196 -7.19 -17.72 3.93
CA PRO A 196 -7.02 -19.16 3.80
C PRO A 196 -6.96 -19.84 5.17
N GLU A 197 -7.65 -20.97 5.29
CA GLU A 197 -7.57 -21.76 6.51
C GLU A 197 -6.17 -22.37 6.67
N SER A 198 -5.63 -22.33 7.90
CA SER A 198 -4.27 -22.78 8.20
C SER A 198 -3.96 -24.23 7.78
N LYS A 199 -4.98 -25.07 7.58
CA LYS A 199 -4.86 -26.47 7.17
C LYS A 199 -4.60 -26.67 5.67
N HIS A 200 -4.78 -25.64 4.85
CA HIS A 200 -4.57 -25.66 3.40
C HIS A 200 -3.32 -24.89 2.95
N LEU A 201 -2.47 -24.48 3.89
CA LEU A 201 -1.24 -23.74 3.61
C LEU A 201 -0.10 -24.74 3.32
N SER A 202 0.11 -25.06 2.04
CA SER A 202 1.27 -25.84 1.59
C SER A 202 2.50 -24.95 1.47
N ARG A 203 3.64 -25.39 2.00
CA ARG A 203 4.92 -24.69 1.81
C ARG A 203 5.40 -24.89 0.37
N ASP A 204 5.96 -23.84 -0.21
CA ASP A 204 6.68 -23.94 -1.48
C ASP A 204 8.01 -24.68 -1.27
N ASP A 205 8.35 -25.60 -2.17
CA ASP A 205 9.57 -26.40 -2.08
C ASP A 205 10.85 -25.56 -2.25
N ARG A 206 10.77 -24.48 -3.03
CA ARG A 206 11.90 -23.56 -3.29
C ARG A 206 11.94 -22.43 -2.26
N TYR A 207 10.80 -22.02 -1.73
CA TYR A 207 10.69 -20.92 -0.75
C TYR A 207 9.93 -21.37 0.50
N PRO A 208 10.60 -22.00 1.48
CA PRO A 208 9.96 -22.68 2.61
C PRO A 208 9.01 -21.81 3.45
N HIS A 209 9.20 -20.48 3.48
CA HIS A 209 8.35 -19.56 4.22
C HIS A 209 7.17 -19.01 3.41
N ILE A 210 7.13 -19.25 2.10
CA ILE A 210 5.97 -18.95 1.26
C ILE A 210 4.98 -20.10 1.40
N VAL A 211 3.79 -19.80 1.94
CA VAL A 211 2.79 -20.81 2.28
C VAL A 211 1.49 -20.68 1.49
N HIS A 212 1.34 -19.60 0.75
CA HIS A 212 0.17 -19.34 -0.07
C HIS A 212 0.51 -18.29 -1.12
N VAL A 213 0.24 -18.59 -2.39
CA VAL A 213 0.31 -17.61 -3.48
C VAL A 213 -1.03 -17.67 -4.20
N GLU A 214 -1.75 -16.57 -4.19
CA GLU A 214 -3.00 -16.44 -4.95
C GLU A 214 -2.91 -15.23 -5.84
N THR A 215 -3.20 -15.43 -7.12
CA THR A 215 -3.43 -14.33 -8.06
C THR A 215 -4.92 -14.07 -8.11
N SER A 216 -5.35 -12.92 -7.58
CA SER A 216 -6.74 -12.48 -7.67
C SER A 216 -6.95 -11.74 -8.97
N GLU A 217 -7.94 -12.17 -9.74
CA GLU A 217 -8.47 -11.35 -10.83
C GLU A 217 -9.18 -10.12 -10.25
N ALA A 218 -9.27 -9.05 -11.06
CA ALA A 218 -10.00 -7.86 -10.69
C ALA A 218 -11.47 -8.22 -10.44
N ALA A 219 -12.06 -7.75 -9.35
CA ALA A 219 -13.45 -8.05 -9.05
C ALA A 219 -14.36 -7.53 -10.19
N THR A 220 -15.06 -8.45 -10.87
CA THR A 220 -16.16 -8.08 -11.77
C THR A 220 -17.23 -7.39 -10.94
N SER A 221 -17.71 -6.25 -11.43
CA SER A 221 -18.67 -5.36 -10.80
C SER A 221 -20.05 -6.00 -10.67
N GLU A 222 -20.19 -7.00 -9.80
CA GLU A 222 -21.46 -7.62 -9.46
C GLU A 222 -21.51 -7.92 -7.96
N LYS A 223 -21.97 -6.91 -7.23
CA LYS A 223 -22.83 -6.96 -6.02
C LYS A 223 -22.62 -5.70 -5.20
N GLU A 224 -23.29 -4.63 -5.62
CA GLU A 224 -23.65 -3.56 -4.69
C GLU A 224 -24.66 -4.12 -3.69
N VAL A 225 -24.18 -4.61 -2.55
CA VAL A 225 -25.02 -4.76 -1.36
C VAL A 225 -24.95 -3.44 -0.61
N SER A 226 -26.07 -2.71 -0.61
CA SER A 226 -26.32 -1.56 0.25
C SER A 226 -26.57 -2.05 1.67
N TYR A 227 -25.90 -1.45 2.66
CA TYR A 227 -26.25 -1.59 4.06
C TYR A 227 -26.63 -0.22 4.62
N GLU A 228 -27.88 -0.08 5.01
CA GLU A 228 -28.38 1.08 5.74
C GLU A 228 -27.74 1.17 7.13
N THR A 229 -27.52 2.40 7.57
CA THR A 229 -26.68 2.74 8.71
C THR A 229 -27.46 2.71 10.02
N GLU A 230 -27.11 1.81 10.95
CA GLU A 230 -27.30 2.05 12.39
C GLU A 230 -26.10 1.55 13.22
N GLY A 231 -25.57 2.42 14.09
CA GLY A 231 -24.57 2.11 15.10
C GLY A 231 -23.13 2.53 14.79
N ASN A 232 -22.46 3.18 15.76
CA ASN A 232 -21.08 3.69 15.65
C ASN A 232 -20.01 2.59 15.41
N GLY A 233 -20.37 1.32 15.62
CA GLY A 233 -19.57 0.14 15.24
C GLY A 233 -19.65 -0.20 13.75
N CYS A 234 -20.82 0.03 13.12
CA CYS A 234 -21.08 -0.21 11.70
C CYS A 234 -20.19 0.68 10.81
N LYS A 235 -19.96 1.93 11.21
CA LYS A 235 -19.10 2.88 10.47
C LYS A 235 -17.69 2.36 10.21
N ASN A 236 -17.06 1.61 11.13
CA ASN A 236 -15.68 1.15 10.91
C ASN A 236 -15.61 -0.04 9.94
N LEU A 237 -16.56 -0.98 10.04
CA LEU A 237 -16.67 -2.11 9.12
C LEU A 237 -16.97 -1.63 7.70
N ASP A 238 -17.78 -0.58 7.59
CA ASP A 238 -18.08 0.09 6.33
C ASP A 238 -16.83 0.72 5.69
N MET A 239 -15.97 1.37 6.49
CA MET A 239 -14.69 1.91 5.99
C MET A 239 -13.72 0.81 5.54
N GLU A 240 -13.55 -0.25 6.32
CA GLU A 240 -12.70 -1.40 5.95
C GLU A 240 -13.20 -2.03 4.63
N GLU A 241 -14.49 -2.27 4.53
CA GLU A 241 -15.14 -2.82 3.34
C GLU A 241 -14.99 -1.89 2.12
N GLY A 242 -15.16 -0.58 2.31
CA GLY A 242 -14.92 0.42 1.26
C GLY A 242 -13.48 0.38 0.74
N MET A 243 -12.50 0.23 1.65
CA MET A 243 -11.10 0.10 1.26
C MET A 243 -10.81 -1.22 0.53
N ILE A 244 -11.36 -2.34 1.00
CA ILE A 244 -11.24 -3.64 0.32
C ILE A 244 -11.81 -3.52 -1.09
N ARG A 245 -13.07 -3.08 -1.24
CA ARG A 245 -13.73 -2.93 -2.54
C ARG A 245 -12.94 -2.05 -3.49
N GLY A 246 -12.44 -0.91 -3.02
CA GLY A 246 -11.66 0.00 -3.86
C GLY A 246 -10.32 -0.61 -4.31
N LEU A 247 -9.63 -1.32 -3.41
CA LEU A 247 -8.33 -1.94 -3.72
C LEU A 247 -8.43 -3.23 -4.54
N THR A 248 -9.55 -3.95 -4.47
CA THR A 248 -9.77 -5.18 -5.25
C THR A 248 -10.39 -4.94 -6.63
N LYS A 249 -10.60 -3.68 -7.03
CA LYS A 249 -10.93 -3.31 -8.43
C LYS A 249 -9.84 -3.67 -9.44
N MET A 250 -8.64 -3.99 -8.95
CA MET A 250 -7.48 -4.38 -9.73
C MET A 250 -6.94 -5.70 -9.22
N SER A 251 -6.24 -6.44 -10.09
CA SER A 251 -5.62 -7.71 -9.73
C SER A 251 -4.47 -7.52 -8.76
N TRP A 252 -4.33 -8.47 -7.83
CA TRP A 252 -3.22 -8.54 -6.87
C TRP A 252 -2.72 -9.96 -6.76
N GLU A 253 -1.40 -10.12 -6.76
CA GLU A 253 -0.75 -11.32 -6.25
C GLU A 253 -0.67 -11.19 -4.72
N ARG A 254 -1.29 -12.11 -4.00
CA ARG A 254 -1.33 -12.13 -2.53
C ARG A 254 -0.48 -13.29 -2.04
N VAL A 255 0.64 -12.96 -1.42
CA VAL A 255 1.62 -13.93 -0.95
C VAL A 255 1.57 -14.03 0.57
N GLY A 256 1.15 -15.18 1.08
CA GLY A 256 1.16 -15.51 2.50
C GLY A 256 2.54 -16.01 2.93
N VAL A 257 3.11 -15.36 3.92
CA VAL A 257 4.41 -15.69 4.51
C VAL A 257 4.22 -16.25 5.92
N ASN A 258 4.86 -17.36 6.25
CA ASN A 258 4.78 -17.97 7.57
C ASN A 258 6.16 -18.31 8.11
N PHE A 259 6.62 -17.51 9.07
CA PHE A 259 7.83 -17.80 9.80
C PHE A 259 7.55 -18.73 10.98
N SER A 260 8.30 -19.82 11.08
CA SER A 260 8.26 -20.72 12.23
C SER A 260 9.48 -20.53 13.13
N GLY A 261 9.27 -20.42 14.45
CA GLY A 261 10.36 -20.34 15.43
C GLY A 261 10.08 -19.35 16.56
N ILE A 262 10.88 -19.40 17.63
CA ILE A 262 10.67 -18.61 18.85
C ILE A 262 10.98 -17.12 18.64
N LYS A 263 12.03 -16.79 17.87
CA LYS A 263 12.42 -15.40 17.60
C LYS A 263 11.38 -14.69 16.71
N GLN A 264 10.83 -15.42 15.76
CA GLN A 264 9.91 -14.93 14.73
C GLN A 264 8.52 -14.69 15.29
N ARG A 265 8.17 -15.29 16.45
CA ARG A 265 6.99 -14.93 17.23
C ARG A 265 6.94 -13.45 17.61
N ILE A 266 8.09 -12.79 17.73
CA ILE A 266 8.19 -11.39 18.15
C ILE A 266 8.57 -10.49 16.97
N PHE A 267 9.36 -11.01 16.02
CA PHE A 267 9.98 -10.20 14.97
C PHE A 267 9.48 -10.47 13.54
N ALA A 268 8.38 -11.20 13.33
CA ALA A 268 7.87 -11.51 11.99
C ALA A 268 7.70 -10.26 11.10
N HIS A 269 7.22 -9.16 11.68
CA HIS A 269 7.05 -7.89 10.97
C HIS A 269 8.34 -7.37 10.33
N GLY A 270 9.48 -7.48 11.03
CA GLY A 270 10.79 -7.07 10.50
C GLY A 270 11.51 -8.17 9.72
N THR A 271 11.17 -9.42 9.97
CA THR A 271 11.81 -10.59 9.34
C THR A 271 11.49 -10.67 7.87
N ILE A 272 10.25 -10.33 7.48
CA ILE A 272 9.78 -10.37 6.08
C ILE A 272 10.61 -9.52 5.10
N GLN A 273 11.32 -8.50 5.60
CA GLN A 273 12.18 -7.62 4.78
C GLN A 273 13.68 -7.80 5.03
N VAL A 274 14.08 -8.74 5.89
CA VAL A 274 15.49 -9.04 6.22
C VAL A 274 16.28 -7.79 6.66
N ARG A 275 15.79 -7.06 7.67
CA ARG A 275 16.43 -5.80 8.12
C ARG A 275 17.87 -6.00 8.62
N SER A 276 18.13 -7.11 9.32
CA SER A 276 19.48 -7.52 9.72
C SER A 276 19.62 -9.01 9.52
N TYR A 277 20.57 -9.44 8.68
CA TYR A 277 20.74 -10.85 8.37
C TYR A 277 20.95 -11.73 9.62
N LEU A 278 21.65 -11.21 10.64
CA LEU A 278 21.90 -11.91 11.91
C LEU A 278 20.61 -12.29 12.68
N ILE A 279 19.53 -11.53 12.48
CA ILE A 279 18.28 -11.66 13.24
C ILE A 279 17.14 -12.13 12.32
N ASN A 280 17.21 -11.81 11.03
CA ASN A 280 16.13 -11.91 10.07
C ASN A 280 16.46 -12.76 8.84
N SER A 281 17.49 -13.61 8.92
CA SER A 281 17.91 -14.52 7.83
C SER A 281 16.75 -15.34 7.26
N ASP A 282 15.76 -15.66 8.08
CA ASP A 282 14.60 -16.46 7.67
C ASP A 282 13.72 -15.76 6.64
N GLY A 283 13.82 -14.44 6.46
CA GLY A 283 13.13 -13.75 5.37
C GLY A 283 13.88 -13.79 4.04
N ALA A 284 15.08 -14.36 3.97
CA ALA A 284 15.91 -14.30 2.77
C ALA A 284 15.27 -15.04 1.59
N ASP A 285 14.62 -16.17 1.82
CA ASP A 285 13.88 -16.90 0.78
C ASP A 285 12.64 -16.12 0.30
N VAL A 286 12.01 -15.34 1.18
CA VAL A 286 10.90 -14.44 0.80
C VAL A 286 11.39 -13.31 -0.11
N ILE A 287 12.56 -12.73 0.20
CA ILE A 287 13.20 -11.73 -0.67
C ILE A 287 13.65 -12.36 -1.99
N GLN A 288 14.18 -13.58 -1.95
CA GLN A 288 14.56 -14.31 -3.16
C GLN A 288 13.33 -14.58 -4.05
N HIS A 289 12.21 -15.02 -3.47
CA HIS A 289 10.94 -15.15 -4.19
C HIS A 289 10.51 -13.82 -4.84
N MET A 290 10.70 -12.69 -4.16
CA MET A 290 10.38 -11.39 -4.75
C MET A 290 11.30 -11.05 -5.94
N ILE A 291 12.60 -11.31 -5.82
CA ILE A 291 13.60 -11.09 -6.88
C ILE A 291 13.33 -11.96 -8.10
N ASP A 292 13.09 -13.26 -7.90
CA ASP A 292 12.94 -14.24 -8.98
C ASP A 292 11.71 -13.96 -9.86
N TYR A 293 10.72 -13.25 -9.33
CA TYR A 293 9.51 -12.84 -10.04
C TYR A 293 9.46 -11.33 -10.35
N PHE A 294 10.54 -10.59 -10.11
CA PHE A 294 10.59 -9.15 -10.32
C PHE A 294 10.59 -8.80 -11.82
N LEU A 295 9.70 -7.91 -12.25
CA LEU A 295 9.68 -7.46 -13.65
C LEU A 295 10.74 -6.39 -13.89
N LEU A 296 11.62 -6.61 -14.87
CA LEU A 296 12.65 -5.67 -15.32
C LEU A 296 12.19 -4.75 -16.44
#